data_AF-A0A6M3IX11-F1
#
_entry.id   AF-A0A6M3IX11-F1
#
_cell.length_a   1.000
_cell.length_b   1.000
_cell.length_c   1.000
_cell.angle_alpha   90.00
_cell.angle_beta   90.00
_cell.angle_gamma   90.00
#
_symmetry.space_group_name_H-M   'P 1'
#
loop_
_entity.id
_entity.type
_entity.pdbx_description
1 polymer ?
#
loop_
_entity_poly.entity_id
_entity_poly.type
_entity_poly.pdbx_seq_one_letter_code
_entity_poly.pdbx_strand_id
1 'polypeptide(L)' 'MATSERISYSAKGFVSGLTDVIAKAYNPDASIVEVPLMELANEGVYYFDYILKYKGTYTFIIDSVSNPWKVVKTLNV' A
#
# COMPACT_ATOMS: atom_id res chain seq x y z
N MET A 1 -8.31 17.16 10.12
CA MET A 1 -8.27 15.89 10.88
C MET A 1 -7.51 14.91 10.01
N ALA A 2 -6.48 14.25 10.54
CA ALA A 2 -5.76 13.23 9.80
C ALA A 2 -6.47 11.89 10.01
N THR A 3 -6.86 11.22 8.92
CA THR A 3 -7.52 9.90 8.99
C THR A 3 -6.45 8.83 8.83
N SER A 4 -6.38 7.87 9.76
CA SER A 4 -5.49 6.72 9.62
C SER A 4 -6.25 5.57 8.97
N GLU A 5 -5.65 5.00 7.92
CA GLU A 5 -6.22 3.87 7.18
C GLU A 5 -5.23 2.73 7.14
N ARG A 6 -5.72 1.53 7.47
CA ARG A 6 -4.97 0.30 7.27
C ARG A 6 -5.16 -0.18 5.84
N ILE A 7 -4.06 -0.43 5.16
CA ILE A 7 -4.03 -1.01 3.83
C ILE A 7 -3.46 -2.42 3.95
N SER A 8 -4.23 -3.42 3.53
CA SER A 8 -3.83 -4.83 3.59
C SER A 8 -3.74 -5.43 2.21
N TYR A 9 -2.78 -6.32 2.03
CA TYR A 9 -2.56 -7.06 0.79
C TYR A 9 -2.37 -8.53 1.09
N SER A 10 -3.07 -9.37 0.35
CA SER A 10 -2.85 -10.81 0.37
C SER A 10 -2.10 -11.24 -0.90
N ALA A 11 -0.93 -11.82 -0.69
CA ALA A 11 -0.07 -12.43 -1.69
C ALA A 11 -0.43 -13.89 -1.98
N LYS A 12 -1.61 -14.38 -1.54
CA LYS A 12 -2.06 -15.77 -1.67
C LYS A 12 -1.60 -16.39 -3.01
N GLY A 13 -0.66 -17.33 -2.93
CA GLY A 13 -0.03 -17.99 -4.08
C GLY A 13 1.48 -17.70 -4.26
N PHE A 14 2.03 -16.67 -3.61
CA PHE A 14 3.46 -16.33 -3.66
C PHE A 14 4.09 -16.51 -2.28
N VAL A 15 4.70 -17.68 -2.06
CA VAL A 15 5.26 -18.08 -0.75
C VAL A 15 6.74 -17.67 -0.58
N SER A 16 7.40 -17.24 -1.66
CA SER A 16 8.80 -16.79 -1.62
C SER A 16 9.04 -15.64 -2.60
N GLY A 17 9.62 -14.52 -2.12
CA GLY A 17 10.14 -13.45 -2.98
C GLY A 17 9.50 -12.07 -2.84
N LEU A 18 8.57 -11.85 -1.91
CA LEU A 18 8.08 -10.51 -1.56
C LEU A 18 9.05 -9.83 -0.58
N THR A 19 10.31 -9.71 -0.94
CA THR A 19 11.32 -9.16 -0.01
C THR A 19 11.24 -7.66 0.17
N ASP A 20 10.53 -6.91 -0.68
CA ASP A 20 10.32 -5.48 -0.50
C ASP A 20 8.97 -5.08 -1.09
N VAL A 21 7.89 -5.21 -0.31
CA VAL A 21 6.57 -4.70 -0.72
C VAL A 21 6.58 -3.19 -0.47
N ILE A 22 7.09 -2.44 -1.45
CA ILE A 22 7.06 -0.98 -1.39
C ILE A 22 5.66 -0.58 -1.82
N ALA A 23 4.88 -0.12 -0.85
CA ALA A 23 3.66 0.56 -1.20
C ALA A 23 4.01 1.96 -1.72
N LYS A 24 3.18 2.50 -2.61
CA LYS A 24 3.25 3.90 -3.08
C LYS A 24 1.86 4.50 -2.92
N ALA A 25 1.77 5.66 -2.29
CA ALA A 25 0.53 6.44 -2.23
C ALA A 25 0.62 7.60 -3.21
N TYR A 26 -0.34 7.69 -4.12
CA TYR A 26 -0.50 8.85 -4.98
C TYR A 26 -1.48 9.79 -4.32
N ASN A 27 -1.05 11.02 -4.03
CA ASN A 27 -1.95 12.06 -3.55
C ASN A 27 -2.74 12.68 -4.74
N PRO A 28 -3.79 13.47 -4.47
CA PRO A 28 -4.60 14.13 -5.50
C PRO A 28 -3.80 15.11 -6.37
N ASP A 29 -2.66 15.59 -5.84
CA ASP A 29 -1.73 16.50 -6.51
C ASP A 29 -0.65 15.74 -7.32
N ALA A 30 -0.84 14.43 -7.52
CA ALA A 30 0.02 13.49 -8.26
C ALA A 30 1.45 13.29 -7.71
N SER A 31 1.76 13.81 -6.53
CA SER A 31 3.03 13.55 -5.85
C SER A 31 3.03 12.15 -5.25
N ILE A 32 4.06 11.36 -5.56
CA ILE A 32 4.33 10.09 -4.90
C ILE A 32 4.70 10.41 -3.46
N VAL A 33 3.90 9.92 -2.51
CA VAL A 33 4.29 9.87 -1.11
C VAL A 33 4.81 8.48 -0.87
N GLU A 34 6.11 8.39 -0.55
CA GLU A 34 6.68 7.14 -0.03
C GLU A 34 5.91 6.75 1.22
N VAL A 35 5.43 5.51 1.23
CA VAL A 35 4.75 4.94 2.38
C VAL A 35 5.67 3.96 3.09
N PRO A 36 5.38 3.65 4.37
CA PRO A 36 6.18 2.71 5.13
C PRO A 36 6.25 1.34 4.46
N LEU A 37 7.32 0.61 4.74
CA LEU A 37 7.43 -0.80 4.39
C LEU A 37 6.23 -1.57 4.99
N MET A 38 5.70 -2.52 4.23
CA MET A 38 4.60 -3.35 4.72
C MET A 38 5.09 -4.39 5.73
N GLU A 39 4.36 -4.55 6.82
CA GLU A 39 4.57 -5.55 7.86
C GLU A 39 3.81 -6.84 7.50
N LEU A 40 4.40 -8.01 7.83
CA LEU A 40 3.74 -9.29 7.67
C LEU A 40 2.75 -9.52 8.83
N ALA A 41 1.44 -9.58 8.53
CA ALA A 41 0.41 -9.92 9.52
C ALA A 41 0.28 -11.43 9.72
N ASN A 42 0.30 -12.20 8.63
CA ASN A 42 0.07 -13.65 8.60
C ASN A 42 0.65 -14.24 7.30
N GLU A 43 0.61 -15.56 7.13
CA GLU A 43 1.11 -16.26 5.93
C GLU A 43 0.60 -15.62 4.62
N GLY A 44 1.49 -14.90 3.93
CA GLY A 44 1.18 -14.18 2.69
C GLY A 44 0.19 -13.01 2.84
N VAL A 45 0.03 -12.43 4.02
CA VAL A 45 -0.80 -11.24 4.27
C VAL A 45 0.08 -10.14 4.86
N TYR A 46 0.15 -9.01 4.17
CA TYR A 46 0.94 -7.85 4.53
C TYR A 46 0.03 -6.65 4.79
N TYR A 47 0.46 -5.73 5.63
CA TYR A 47 -0.26 -4.48 5.87
C TYR A 47 0.69 -3.32 6.15
N PHE A 48 0.19 -2.10 5.96
CA PHE A 48 0.79 -0.90 6.54
C PHE A 48 -0.33 0.06 6.92
N ASP A 49 -0.03 0.93 7.88
CA ASP A 49 -0.93 2.00 8.28
C ASP A 49 -0.47 3.31 7.64
N TYR A 50 -1.39 4.02 7.00
CA TYR A 50 -1.12 5.30 6.35
C TYR A 50 -1.97 6.41 6.94
N ILE A 51 -1.35 7.57 7.15
CA ILE A 51 -2.02 8.77 7.66
C ILE A 51 -2.35 9.67 6.47
N LEU A 52 -3.63 9.78 6.16
CA LEU A 52 -4.17 10.65 5.14
C LEU A 52 -4.15 12.10 5.66
N LYS A 53 -3.24 12.91 5.11
CA LYS A 53 -3.04 14.30 5.53
C LYS A 53 -3.87 15.30 4.73
N TYR A 54 -4.25 14.97 3.50
CA TYR A 54 -4.96 15.85 2.56
C TYR A 54 -6.26 15.19 2.11
N LYS A 55 -7.21 15.99 1.63
CA LYS A 55 -8.45 15.49 1.02
C LYS A 55 -8.24 15.17 -0.44
N GLY A 56 -8.95 14.14 -0.93
CA GLY A 56 -9.00 13.73 -2.32
C GLY A 56 -8.78 12.23 -2.52
N THR A 57 -8.41 11.84 -3.74
CA THR A 57 -8.23 10.43 -4.11
C THR A 57 -6.81 9.95 -3.83
N TYR A 58 -6.70 8.92 -3.00
CA TYR A 58 -5.47 8.20 -2.74
C TYR A 58 -5.49 6.85 -3.44
N THR A 59 -4.47 6.56 -4.23
CA THR A 59 -4.27 5.24 -4.83
C THR A 59 -3.06 4.59 -4.21
N PHE A 60 -3.25 3.40 -3.64
CA PHE A 60 -2.21 2.59 -3.04
C PHE A 60 -1.83 1.47 -4.01
N ILE A 61 -0.55 1.43 -4.37
CA ILE A 61 0.01 0.46 -5.29
C ILE A 61 1.09 -0.32 -4.58
N ILE A 62 1.12 -1.63 -4.80
CA ILE A 62 2.20 -2.50 -4.40
C ILE A 62 3.13 -2.72 -5.58
N ASP A 63 4.40 -2.41 -5.35
CA ASP A 63 5.49 -2.76 -6.24
C ASP A 63 6.23 -3.94 -5.64
N SER A 64 6.18 -5.09 -6.31
CA SER A 64 6.86 -6.31 -5.86
C SER A 64 7.45 -7.04 -7.06
N VAL A 65 8.53 -7.79 -6.83
CA VAL A 65 9.21 -8.56 -7.89
C VAL A 65 8.24 -9.51 -8.62
N SER A 66 7.31 -10.11 -7.90
CA SER A 66 6.30 -11.02 -8.44
C SER A 66 5.08 -10.34 -9.07
N ASN A 67 4.80 -9.09 -8.70
CA ASN A 67 3.59 -8.39 -9.11
C ASN A 67 3.83 -6.86 -9.07
N PRO A 68 4.48 -6.32 -10.10
CA PRO A 68 4.83 -4.92 -10.14
C PRO A 68 3.58 -4.09 -10.44
N TRP A 69 3.46 -2.93 -9.78
CA TRP A 69 2.38 -1.95 -9.99
C TRP A 69 0.94 -2.43 -9.73
N LYS A 70 0.74 -3.32 -8.75
CA LYS A 70 -0.62 -3.78 -8.40
C LYS A 70 -1.34 -2.76 -7.52
N VAL A 71 -2.42 -2.17 -8.03
CA VAL A 71 -3.34 -1.36 -7.21
C VAL A 71 -4.03 -2.25 -6.18
N VAL A 72 -3.93 -1.88 -4.90
CA VAL A 72 -4.54 -2.64 -3.80
C VAL A 72 -5.72 -1.95 -3.17
N LYS A 73 -5.75 -0.61 -3.21
CA LYS A 73 -6.84 0.17 -2.63
C LYS A 73 -6.87 1.56 -3.25
N THR A 74 -8.08 2.07 -3.49
CA THR A 74 -8.32 3.46 -3.82
C THR A 74 -9.29 4.03 -2.78
N LEU A 75 -8.93 5.18 -2.21
CA LEU A 75 -9.70 5.84 -1.16
C LEU A 75 -10.04 7.26 -1.58
N ASN A 76 -11.26 7.71 -1.27
CA ASN A 76 -11.68 9.10 -1.38
C ASN A 76 -11.90 9.65 0.03
N VAL A 77 -11.15 10.71 0.36
CA VAL A 77 -11.05 11.31 1.71
C VAL A 77 -11.54 12.74 1.71
#